data_AF-G6Y406-F1
#
_entry.id   AF-G6Y406-F1
#
_cell.length_a   1.000
_cell.length_b   1.000
_cell.length_c   1.000
_cell.angle_alpha   90.00
_cell.angle_beta   90.00
_cell.angle_gamma   90.00
#
_symmetry.space_group_name_H-M   'P 1'
#
loop_
_entity.id
_entity.type
_entity.pdbx_description
1 polymer ?
#
loop_
_entity_poly.entity_id
_entity_poly.type
_entity_poly.pdbx_seq_one_letter_code
_entity_poly.pdbx_strand_id
1 'polypeptide(L)'
;CPPEHISGYKKLYGNQIVEAACMAHVRRKFHDVIKLKPSSIADEALSRIGALYDIEDRIRGMSADERRTLRQQHARPILADLKSWIEETLSTLPQKQKLAEAMRYALSRWAALSVYIDDGRVEIDNNIAERAMRPLGIGRKNWLFAGSDKGGERIANILTIIETAKLHGHNPEVYLTDVLTRIQDHPNDRLEELLPWQWVPAKDRYEAA
;
A
#
# COMPACT_ATOMS: atom_id res chain seq x y z
N CYS A 1 -2.21 -1.92 10.23
CA CYS A 1 -1.92 -2.63 8.99
C CYS A 1 -2.47 -4.04 9.07
N PRO A 2 -3.13 -4.55 8.03
CA PRO A 2 -3.31 -5.98 7.90
C PRO A 2 -1.92 -6.66 7.88
N PRO A 3 -1.82 -7.94 8.28
CA PRO A 3 -0.57 -8.66 8.24
C PRO A 3 -0.04 -8.69 6.80
N GLU A 4 1.25 -8.34 6.64
CA GLU A 4 2.05 -8.29 5.39
C GLU A 4 2.17 -9.64 4.63
N HIS A 5 1.31 -10.59 4.95
CA HIS A 5 1.27 -11.90 4.35
C HIS A 5 -0.15 -12.16 3.87
N ILE A 6 -0.51 -11.55 2.74
CA ILE A 6 -1.43 -12.23 1.84
C ILE A 6 -0.60 -13.39 1.27
N SER A 7 -0.65 -14.55 1.93
CA SER A 7 0.28 -15.67 1.73
C SER A 7 0.33 -16.20 0.29
N GLY A 8 -0.63 -15.82 -0.56
CA GLY A 8 -0.67 -16.15 -1.98
C GLY A 8 0.40 -15.50 -2.84
N TYR A 9 0.85 -14.27 -2.55
CA TYR A 9 1.75 -13.53 -3.46
C TYR A 9 3.19 -14.04 -3.46
N LYS A 10 3.65 -14.70 -2.38
CA LYS A 10 5.00 -15.27 -2.32
C LYS A 10 5.30 -16.23 -3.47
N LYS A 11 4.28 -16.94 -3.96
CA LYS A 11 4.40 -17.88 -5.09
C LYS A 11 4.55 -17.20 -6.45
N LEU A 12 4.31 -15.90 -6.52
CA LEU A 12 4.34 -15.12 -7.77
C LEU A 12 5.70 -14.45 -8.01
N TYR A 13 6.55 -14.35 -6.99
CA TYR A 13 7.88 -13.74 -7.11
C TYR A 13 8.84 -14.64 -7.91
N GLY A 14 9.68 -14.04 -8.77
CA GLY A 14 10.72 -14.75 -9.55
C GLY A 14 10.47 -14.81 -11.06
N ASN A 15 9.22 -14.66 -11.52
CA ASN A 15 8.84 -14.64 -12.94
C ASN A 15 8.32 -13.25 -13.32
N GLN A 16 9.21 -12.25 -13.41
CA GLN A 16 8.92 -10.83 -13.75
C GLN A 16 8.35 -9.97 -12.61
N ILE A 17 7.97 -10.55 -11.47
CA ILE A 17 7.50 -9.81 -10.30
C ILE A 17 8.62 -9.77 -9.25
N VAL A 18 9.01 -8.55 -8.89
CA VAL A 18 10.00 -8.27 -7.84
C VAL A 18 9.27 -7.81 -6.58
N GLU A 19 9.62 -8.40 -5.44
CA GLU A 19 9.06 -7.98 -4.14
C GLU A 19 9.66 -6.64 -3.72
N ALA A 20 8.81 -5.65 -3.49
CA ALA A 20 9.17 -4.39 -2.81
C ALA A 20 8.61 -4.41 -1.39
N ALA A 21 9.49 -4.49 -0.40
CA ALA A 21 9.10 -4.50 1.01
C ALA A 21 8.92 -3.07 1.53
N CYS A 22 8.00 -2.91 2.49
CA CYS A 22 7.62 -1.62 3.03
C CYS A 22 8.46 -1.24 4.26
N MET A 23 9.19 -0.12 4.18
CA MET A 23 10.05 0.37 5.27
C MET A 23 9.25 0.75 6.53
N ALA A 24 7.99 1.20 6.38
CA ALA A 24 7.13 1.55 7.51
C ALA A 24 6.89 0.37 8.47
N HIS A 25 6.96 -0.87 7.97
CA HIS A 25 6.85 -2.07 8.78
C HIS A 25 8.09 -2.36 9.60
N VAL A 26 9.27 -2.17 9.02
CA VAL A 26 10.54 -2.24 9.73
C VAL A 26 10.57 -1.18 10.83
N ARG A 27 10.23 0.07 10.48
CA ARG A 27 10.12 1.19 11.42
C ARG A 27 9.18 0.87 12.59
N ARG A 28 8.00 0.30 12.31
CA ARG A 28 7.02 -0.07 13.36
C ARG A 28 7.60 -1.07 14.34
N LYS A 29 8.38 -2.06 13.90
CA LYS A 29 8.97 -3.06 14.81
C LYS A 29 9.94 -2.44 15.80
N PHE A 30 10.76 -1.49 15.37
CA PHE A 30 11.62 -0.74 16.29
C PHE A 30 10.81 0.16 17.23
N HIS A 31 9.76 0.81 16.73
CA HIS A 31 8.84 1.57 17.58
C HIS A 31 8.14 0.69 18.64
N ASP A 32 7.75 -0.54 18.29
CA ASP A 32 7.12 -1.48 19.22
C ASP A 32 8.10 -1.96 20.30
N VAL A 33 9.41 -2.01 20.02
CA VAL A 33 10.44 -2.23 21.04
C VAL A 33 10.44 -1.09 22.06
N ILE A 34 10.44 0.16 21.61
CA ILE A 34 10.45 1.35 22.48
C ILE A 34 9.19 1.41 23.36
N LYS A 35 8.02 1.06 22.80
CA LYS A 35 6.76 0.98 23.56
C LYS A 35 6.83 -0.01 24.72
N LEU A 36 7.60 -1.09 24.58
CA LEU A 36 7.79 -2.07 25.64
C LEU A 36 8.83 -1.58 26.66
N LYS A 37 9.93 -1.01 26.18
CA LYS A 37 11.01 -0.48 27.03
C LYS A 37 11.85 0.53 26.24
N PRO A 38 12.23 1.69 26.84
CA PRO A 38 13.18 2.60 26.22
C PRO A 38 14.45 1.90 25.75
N SER A 39 14.91 2.20 24.54
CA SER A 39 16.06 1.56 23.93
C SER A 39 16.75 2.54 22.99
N SER A 40 17.92 3.03 23.39
CA SER A 40 18.74 3.93 22.56
C SER A 40 19.11 3.30 21.22
N ILE A 41 19.30 1.97 21.18
CA ILE A 41 19.55 1.24 19.94
C ILE A 41 18.32 1.28 19.02
N ALA A 42 17.12 1.12 19.56
CA ALA A 42 15.90 1.25 18.75
C ALA A 42 15.70 2.69 18.27
N ASP A 43 16.00 3.69 19.09
CA ASP A 43 15.96 5.11 18.70
C ASP A 43 16.95 5.42 17.57
N GLU A 44 18.18 4.88 17.64
CA GLU A 44 19.18 5.00 16.59
C GLU A 44 18.70 4.38 15.27
N ALA A 45 18.09 3.19 15.32
CA ALA A 45 17.47 2.58 14.14
C ALA A 45 16.38 3.46 13.53
N LEU A 46 15.52 4.06 14.37
CA LEU A 46 14.46 4.97 13.92
C LEU A 46 15.02 6.26 13.33
N SER A 47 16.11 6.80 13.88
CA SER A 47 16.80 7.99 13.38
C SER A 47 17.36 7.75 11.97
N ARG A 48 18.09 6.65 11.79
CA ARG A 48 18.65 6.25 10.48
C ARG A 48 17.56 5.99 9.44
N ILE A 49 16.47 5.34 9.82
CA ILE A 49 15.30 5.16 8.96
C ILE A 49 14.67 6.53 8.64
N GLY A 50 14.59 7.43 9.62
CA GLY A 50 14.08 8.80 9.45
C GLY A 50 14.85 9.56 8.37
N ALA A 51 16.18 9.45 8.35
CA ALA A 51 17.00 10.10 7.33
C ALA A 51 16.68 9.63 5.89
N LEU A 52 16.23 8.37 5.71
CA LEU A 52 15.74 7.89 4.41
C LEU A 52 14.42 8.57 4.03
N TYR A 53 13.51 8.74 4.99
CA TYR A 53 12.24 9.44 4.78
C TYR A 53 12.43 10.94 4.49
N ASP A 54 13.40 11.59 5.12
CA ASP A 54 13.73 12.99 4.84
C ASP A 54 14.18 13.19 3.39
N ILE A 55 14.87 12.21 2.80
CA ILE A 55 15.22 12.22 1.37
C ILE A 55 13.97 12.06 0.53
N GLU A 56 13.12 11.08 0.84
CA GLU A 56 11.89 10.82 0.10
C GLU A 56 10.94 12.02 0.07
N ASP A 57 10.84 12.76 1.16
CA ASP A 57 9.99 13.94 1.23
C ASP A 57 10.53 15.10 0.38
N ARG A 58 11.85 15.22 0.21
CA ARG A 58 12.46 16.24 -0.67
C ARG A 58 12.32 15.93 -2.15
N ILE A 59 12.30 14.65 -2.52
CA ILE A 59 12.23 14.20 -3.93
C ILE A 59 10.80 13.89 -4.38
N ARG A 60 9.81 14.04 -3.49
CA ARG A 60 8.41 13.77 -3.79
C ARG A 60 7.90 14.72 -4.88
N GLY A 61 7.27 14.15 -5.91
CA GLY A 61 6.76 14.89 -7.06
C GLY A 61 7.75 15.05 -8.22
N MET A 62 9.01 14.68 -8.04
CA MET A 62 9.99 14.59 -9.13
C MET A 62 9.71 13.39 -10.05
N SER A 63 10.31 13.40 -11.23
CA SER A 63 10.24 12.26 -12.16
C SER A 63 10.91 11.01 -11.58
N ALA A 64 10.55 9.83 -12.11
CA ALA A 64 11.14 8.57 -11.66
C ALA A 64 12.67 8.54 -11.82
N ASP A 65 13.20 9.08 -12.91
CA ASP A 65 14.65 9.08 -13.17
C ASP A 65 15.42 10.01 -12.22
N GLU A 66 14.85 11.18 -11.90
CA GLU A 66 15.42 12.10 -10.91
C GLU A 66 15.41 11.48 -9.51
N ARG A 67 14.28 10.88 -9.11
CA ARG A 67 14.16 10.16 -7.82
C ARG A 67 15.21 9.07 -7.72
N ARG A 68 15.35 8.23 -8.74
CA ARG A 68 16.35 7.16 -8.79
C ARG A 68 17.76 7.73 -8.64
N THR A 69 18.10 8.78 -9.38
CA THR A 69 19.42 9.40 -9.33
C THR A 69 19.75 9.92 -7.93
N LEU A 70 18.83 10.68 -7.31
CA LEU A 70 19.02 11.22 -5.97
C LEU A 70 19.07 10.13 -4.90
N ARG A 71 18.28 9.05 -5.04
CA ARG A 71 18.35 7.88 -4.15
C ARG A 71 19.70 7.19 -4.23
N GLN A 72 20.25 6.99 -5.42
CA GLN A 72 21.58 6.39 -5.60
C GLN A 72 22.68 7.23 -4.92
N GLN A 73 22.57 8.56 -5.01
CA GLN A 73 23.55 9.49 -4.43
C GLN A 73 23.43 9.62 -2.91
N HIS A 74 22.20 9.71 -2.38
CA HIS A 74 21.96 10.10 -0.98
C HIS A 74 21.39 8.97 -0.12
N ALA A 75 20.43 8.20 -0.62
CA ALA A 75 19.75 7.18 0.18
C ALA A 75 20.53 5.85 0.23
N ARG A 76 21.19 5.47 -0.87
CA ARG A 76 21.99 4.23 -0.97
C ARG A 76 23.10 4.14 0.08
N PRO A 77 23.94 5.18 0.32
CA PRO A 77 24.96 5.09 1.37
C PRO A 77 24.35 4.97 2.77
N ILE A 78 23.25 5.69 3.06
CA ILE A 78 22.55 5.59 4.36
C ILE A 78 21.97 4.20 4.56
N LEU A 79 21.39 3.61 3.51
CA LEU A 79 20.84 2.26 3.57
C LEU A 79 21.96 1.23 3.79
N ALA A 80 23.09 1.35 3.10
CA ALA A 80 24.23 0.47 3.32
C ALA A 80 24.78 0.56 4.75
N ASP A 81 24.96 1.78 5.26
CA ASP A 81 25.43 2.04 6.63
C ASP A 81 24.44 1.50 7.68
N LEU A 82 23.13 1.70 7.49
CA LEU A 82 22.10 1.11 8.34
C LEU A 82 22.18 -0.43 8.34
N LYS A 83 22.44 -1.07 7.19
CA LYS A 83 22.58 -2.52 7.10
C LYS A 83 23.76 -3.02 7.95
N SER A 84 24.93 -2.44 7.72
CA SER A 84 26.16 -2.80 8.43
C SER A 84 26.01 -2.60 9.93
N TRP A 85 25.45 -1.47 10.34
CA TRP A 85 25.17 -1.18 11.74
C TRP A 85 24.19 -2.18 12.37
N ILE A 86 23.13 -2.60 11.65
CA ILE A 86 22.20 -3.65 12.14
C ILE A 86 22.93 -4.99 12.28
N GLU A 87 23.74 -5.39 11.31
CA GLU A 87 24.50 -6.66 11.33
C GLU A 87 25.46 -6.71 12.51
N GLU A 88 26.24 -5.65 12.71
CA GLU A 88 27.18 -5.51 13.82
C GLU A 88 26.45 -5.52 15.17
N THR A 89 25.41 -4.70 15.32
CA THR A 89 24.67 -4.62 16.58
C THR A 89 24.00 -5.94 16.92
N LEU A 90 23.41 -6.62 15.94
CA LEU A 90 22.74 -7.91 16.13
C LEU A 90 23.70 -8.99 16.65
N SER A 91 24.97 -8.96 16.25
CA SER A 91 26.00 -9.90 16.73
C SER A 91 26.26 -9.82 18.24
N THR A 92 25.98 -8.65 18.83
CA THR A 92 26.21 -8.39 20.27
C THR A 92 24.98 -8.66 21.14
N LEU A 93 23.81 -8.86 20.53
CA LEU A 93 22.54 -8.96 21.24
C LEU A 93 22.14 -10.42 21.54
N PRO A 94 21.55 -10.71 22.72
CA PRO A 94 20.97 -12.00 22.99
C PRO A 94 19.83 -12.34 22.01
N GLN A 95 19.83 -13.57 21.48
CA GLN A 95 18.94 -13.97 20.38
C GLN A 95 17.45 -13.73 20.65
N LYS A 96 16.98 -13.94 21.90
CA LYS A 96 15.55 -13.88 22.26
C LYS A 96 15.02 -12.47 22.55
N GLN A 97 15.83 -11.42 22.40
CA GLN A 97 15.35 -10.06 22.62
C GLN A 97 14.47 -9.57 21.47
N LYS A 98 13.40 -8.83 21.80
CA LYS A 98 12.49 -8.19 20.83
C LYS A 98 13.23 -7.29 19.84
N LEU A 99 14.29 -6.61 20.29
CA LEU A 99 15.17 -5.81 19.44
C LEU A 99 15.88 -6.67 18.39
N ALA A 100 16.43 -7.82 18.80
CA ALA A 100 17.08 -8.76 17.89
C ALA A 100 16.08 -9.37 16.89
N GLU A 101 14.82 -9.59 17.29
CA GLU A 101 13.74 -9.99 16.37
C GLU A 101 13.45 -8.91 15.31
N ALA A 102 13.41 -7.64 15.70
CA ALA A 102 13.20 -6.50 14.78
C ALA A 102 14.35 -6.37 13.77
N MET A 103 15.60 -6.49 14.24
CA MET A 103 16.80 -6.47 13.40
C MET A 103 16.83 -7.62 12.39
N ARG A 104 16.61 -8.87 12.85
CA ARG A 104 16.51 -10.03 11.95
C ARG A 104 15.40 -9.88 10.92
N TYR A 105 14.26 -9.30 11.32
CA TYR A 105 13.18 -9.03 10.39
C TYR A 105 13.62 -8.10 9.26
N ALA A 106 14.29 -6.99 9.60
CA ALA A 106 14.83 -6.06 8.62
C ALA A 106 15.81 -6.76 7.67
N LEU A 107 16.81 -7.45 8.21
CA LEU A 107 17.84 -8.15 7.41
C LEU A 107 17.26 -9.23 6.49
N SER A 108 16.27 -9.99 6.96
CA SER A 108 15.62 -11.04 6.15
C SER A 108 14.92 -10.52 4.90
N ARG A 109 14.64 -9.21 4.83
CA ARG A 109 13.93 -8.55 3.74
C ARG A 109 14.78 -7.48 3.05
N TRP A 110 16.08 -7.44 3.32
CA TRP A 110 16.92 -6.33 2.89
C TRP A 110 16.91 -6.09 1.39
N ALA A 111 16.96 -7.16 0.60
CA ALA A 111 16.88 -7.08 -0.86
C ALA A 111 15.57 -6.39 -1.30
N ALA A 112 14.42 -6.85 -0.79
CA ALA A 112 13.12 -6.28 -1.09
C ALA A 112 12.96 -4.84 -0.57
N LEU A 113 13.57 -4.50 0.57
CA LEU A 113 13.59 -3.14 1.12
C LEU A 113 14.46 -2.18 0.31
N SER A 114 15.40 -2.71 -0.48
CA SER A 114 16.34 -1.90 -1.26
C SER A 114 15.81 -1.59 -2.67
N VAL A 115 14.78 -2.28 -3.16
CA VAL A 115 14.26 -2.14 -4.53
C VAL A 115 13.91 -0.70 -4.90
N TYR A 116 13.33 0.07 -3.96
CA TYR A 116 12.95 1.46 -4.24
C TYR A 116 14.16 2.36 -4.55
N ILE A 117 15.36 2.00 -4.09
CA ILE A 117 16.58 2.75 -4.42
C ILE A 117 16.92 2.66 -5.90
N ASP A 118 16.64 1.52 -6.52
CA ASP A 118 16.98 1.22 -7.91
C ASP A 118 15.85 1.57 -8.89
N ASP A 119 14.61 1.73 -8.42
CA ASP A 119 13.43 2.08 -9.22
C ASP A 119 12.68 3.29 -8.65
N GLY A 120 12.76 4.42 -9.36
CA GLY A 120 12.11 5.68 -8.98
C GLY A 120 10.58 5.68 -8.97
N ARG A 121 9.94 4.64 -9.53
CA ARG A 121 8.48 4.46 -9.53
C ARG A 121 7.98 3.80 -8.25
N VAL A 122 8.88 3.13 -7.52
CA VAL A 122 8.57 2.42 -6.29
C VAL A 122 8.70 3.38 -5.11
N GLU A 123 7.68 3.38 -4.25
CA GLU A 123 7.68 4.14 -3.00
C GLU A 123 8.41 3.38 -1.89
N ILE A 124 9.01 4.11 -0.94
CA ILE A 124 9.68 3.54 0.24
C ILE A 124 8.72 2.73 1.13
N ASP A 125 7.43 3.06 1.09
CA ASP A 125 6.37 2.31 1.75
C ASP A 125 5.09 2.23 0.90
N ASN A 126 4.30 1.21 1.20
CA ASN A 126 3.05 0.90 0.50
C ASN A 126 1.82 1.45 1.25
N ASN A 127 1.97 2.39 2.18
CA ASN A 127 0.88 2.80 3.09
C ASN A 127 -0.35 3.34 2.34
N ILE A 128 -0.16 3.97 1.18
CA ILE A 128 -1.27 4.44 0.34
C ILE A 128 -2.06 3.25 -0.20
N ALA A 129 -1.38 2.29 -0.82
CA ALA A 129 -2.00 1.06 -1.32
C ALA A 129 -2.68 0.26 -0.19
N GLU A 130 -2.03 0.11 0.96
CA GLU A 130 -2.62 -0.60 2.10
C GLU A 130 -3.87 0.10 2.66
N ARG A 131 -3.87 1.44 2.70
CA ARG A 131 -5.04 2.21 3.10
C ARG A 131 -6.20 2.04 2.10
N ALA A 132 -5.91 2.08 0.81
CA ALA A 132 -6.91 1.84 -0.24
C ALA A 132 -7.50 0.42 -0.18
N MET A 133 -6.69 -0.58 0.19
CA MET A 133 -7.13 -1.97 0.34
C MET A 133 -7.81 -2.28 1.68
N ARG A 134 -7.69 -1.40 2.69
CA ARG A 134 -8.23 -1.63 4.03
C ARG A 134 -9.76 -1.86 4.05
N PRO A 135 -10.59 -1.10 3.30
CA PRO A 135 -12.03 -1.36 3.22
C PRO A 135 -12.34 -2.79 2.76
N LEU A 136 -11.56 -3.35 1.83
CA LEU A 136 -11.73 -4.73 1.37
C LEU A 136 -11.39 -5.74 2.47
N GLY A 137 -10.31 -5.48 3.21
CA GLY A 137 -9.92 -6.33 4.34
C GLY A 137 -10.94 -6.35 5.48
N ILE A 138 -11.56 -5.20 5.76
CA ILE A 138 -12.66 -5.07 6.74
C ILE A 138 -13.92 -5.73 6.18
N GLY A 139 -14.28 -5.42 4.95
CA GLY A 139 -15.42 -5.97 4.22
C GLY A 139 -15.41 -7.49 4.23
N ARG A 140 -14.28 -8.12 3.87
CA ARG A 140 -14.13 -9.58 3.89
C ARG A 140 -14.43 -10.22 5.26
N LYS A 141 -14.12 -9.54 6.37
CA LYS A 141 -14.47 -10.04 7.71
C LYS A 141 -15.97 -9.93 8.03
N ASN A 142 -16.66 -9.01 7.37
CA ASN A 142 -18.07 -8.68 7.63
C ASN A 142 -19.03 -9.23 6.55
N TRP A 143 -18.53 -9.62 5.37
CA TRP A 143 -19.32 -10.19 4.27
C TRP A 143 -19.53 -11.69 4.50
N LEU A 144 -20.50 -12.01 5.36
CA LEU A 144 -20.88 -13.38 5.72
C LEU A 144 -21.29 -14.26 4.52
N PHE A 145 -21.60 -13.66 3.37
CA PHE A 145 -22.05 -14.34 2.15
C PHE A 145 -20.94 -14.53 1.09
N ALA A 146 -19.74 -14.02 1.35
CA ALA A 146 -18.57 -14.13 0.46
C ALA A 146 -17.79 -15.44 0.70
N GLY A 147 -18.49 -16.59 0.70
CA GLY A 147 -17.92 -17.90 1.04
C GLY A 147 -17.50 -18.78 -0.15
N SER A 148 -17.73 -18.33 -1.38
CA SER A 148 -17.42 -19.09 -2.60
C SER A 148 -16.68 -18.23 -3.62
N ASP A 149 -15.94 -18.85 -4.54
CA ASP A 149 -15.21 -18.14 -5.61
C ASP A 149 -16.14 -17.25 -6.45
N LYS A 150 -17.32 -17.76 -6.81
CA LYS A 150 -18.35 -16.98 -7.51
C LYS A 150 -18.87 -15.79 -6.69
N GLY A 151 -18.92 -15.93 -5.36
CA GLY A 151 -19.25 -14.82 -4.45
C GLY A 151 -18.15 -13.76 -4.45
N GLY A 152 -16.89 -14.20 -4.44
CA GLY A 152 -15.71 -13.32 -4.56
C GLY A 152 -15.70 -12.53 -5.87
N GLU A 153 -15.95 -13.19 -6.99
CA GLU A 153 -16.02 -12.56 -8.32
C GLU A 153 -17.11 -11.48 -8.40
N ARG A 154 -18.31 -11.78 -7.90
CA ARG A 154 -19.41 -10.80 -7.85
C ARG A 154 -19.07 -9.58 -7.00
N ILE A 155 -18.49 -9.80 -5.83
CA ILE A 155 -18.06 -8.72 -4.95
C ILE A 155 -16.97 -7.87 -5.62
N ALA A 156 -16.01 -8.50 -6.30
CA ALA A 156 -14.98 -7.78 -7.06
C ALA A 156 -15.57 -6.89 -8.16
N ASN A 157 -16.59 -7.37 -8.89
CA ASN A 157 -17.28 -6.57 -9.90
C ASN A 157 -18.00 -5.35 -9.29
N ILE A 158 -18.73 -5.56 -8.18
CA ILE A 158 -19.44 -4.47 -7.48
C ILE A 158 -18.45 -3.42 -6.97
N LEU A 159 -17.36 -3.85 -6.34
CA LEU A 159 -16.33 -2.96 -5.82
C LEU A 159 -15.63 -2.19 -6.95
N THR A 160 -15.37 -2.83 -8.09
CA THR A 160 -14.81 -2.16 -9.27
C THR A 160 -15.69 -1.00 -9.70
N ILE A 161 -17.01 -1.18 -9.76
CA ILE A 161 -17.96 -0.12 -10.10
C ILE A 161 -17.94 1.00 -9.05
N ILE A 162 -17.99 0.65 -7.76
CA ILE A 162 -17.97 1.61 -6.64
C ILE A 162 -16.70 2.45 -6.66
N GLU A 163 -15.53 1.82 -6.78
CA GLU A 163 -14.26 2.55 -6.79
C GLU A 163 -14.11 3.40 -8.06
N THR A 164 -14.63 2.95 -9.20
CA THR A 164 -14.66 3.77 -10.43
C THR A 164 -15.54 5.01 -10.26
N ALA A 165 -16.69 4.90 -9.58
CA ALA A 165 -17.53 6.06 -9.25
C ALA A 165 -16.82 7.06 -8.33
N LYS A 166 -16.12 6.57 -7.29
CA LYS A 166 -15.31 7.43 -6.40
C LYS A 166 -14.19 8.14 -7.15
N LEU A 167 -13.51 7.45 -8.07
CA LEU A 167 -12.44 8.02 -8.89
C LEU A 167 -12.93 9.18 -9.77
N HIS A 168 -14.20 9.14 -10.20
CA HIS A 168 -14.84 10.23 -10.94
C HIS A 168 -15.50 11.29 -10.03
N GLY A 169 -15.27 11.23 -8.72
CA GLY A 169 -15.79 12.19 -7.75
C GLY A 169 -17.26 12.01 -7.39
N HIS A 170 -17.87 10.90 -7.79
CA HIS A 170 -19.28 10.63 -7.49
C HIS A 170 -19.44 10.02 -6.09
N ASN A 171 -20.55 10.36 -5.44
CA ASN A 171 -21.01 9.61 -4.27
C ASN A 171 -21.53 8.23 -4.74
N PRO A 172 -20.93 7.10 -4.30
CA PRO A 172 -21.33 5.78 -4.79
C PRO A 172 -22.77 5.40 -4.46
N GLU A 173 -23.31 5.84 -3.32
CA GLU A 173 -24.69 5.56 -2.95
C GLU A 173 -25.66 6.27 -3.90
N VAL A 174 -25.40 7.54 -4.21
CA VAL A 174 -26.22 8.32 -5.15
C VAL A 174 -26.14 7.72 -6.55
N TYR A 175 -24.93 7.40 -7.02
CA TYR A 175 -24.70 6.77 -8.33
C TYR A 175 -25.45 5.43 -8.43
N LEU A 176 -25.26 4.53 -7.46
CA LEU A 176 -25.89 3.20 -7.50
C LEU A 176 -27.40 3.30 -7.38
N THR A 177 -27.92 4.21 -6.56
CA THR A 177 -29.37 4.42 -6.42
C THR A 177 -29.98 4.87 -7.75
N ASP A 178 -29.39 5.86 -8.41
CA ASP A 178 -29.88 6.35 -9.71
C ASP A 178 -29.81 5.27 -10.79
N VAL A 179 -28.64 4.64 -10.94
CA VAL A 179 -28.43 3.58 -11.94
C VAL A 179 -29.39 2.41 -11.72
N LEU A 180 -29.48 1.85 -10.50
CA LEU A 180 -30.35 0.71 -10.21
C LEU A 180 -31.84 1.04 -10.34
N THR A 181 -32.23 2.29 -10.10
CA THR A 181 -33.63 2.73 -10.24
C THR A 181 -34.05 2.79 -11.70
N ARG A 182 -33.18 3.28 -12.60
CA ARG A 182 -33.56 3.51 -14.01
C ARG A 182 -33.07 2.46 -14.99
N ILE A 183 -32.16 1.56 -14.61
CA ILE A 183 -31.56 0.58 -15.51
C ILE A 183 -32.59 -0.33 -16.20
N GLN A 184 -33.72 -0.62 -15.54
CA GLN A 184 -34.77 -1.46 -16.12
C GLN A 184 -35.47 -0.79 -17.31
N ASP A 185 -35.60 0.54 -17.29
CA ASP A 185 -36.27 1.34 -18.31
C ASP A 185 -35.27 2.03 -19.26
N HIS A 186 -33.97 1.87 -19.02
CA HIS A 186 -32.92 2.51 -19.82
C HIS A 186 -32.66 1.72 -21.12
N PRO A 187 -32.54 2.39 -22.28
CA PRO A 187 -32.28 1.69 -23.54
C PRO A 187 -30.96 0.90 -23.52
N ASN A 188 -31.02 -0.36 -23.99
CA ASN A 188 -29.87 -1.26 -24.01
C ASN A 188 -28.70 -0.73 -24.85
N ASP A 189 -28.98 0.03 -25.90
CA ASP A 189 -27.99 0.66 -26.77
C ASP A 189 -27.34 1.91 -26.17
N ARG A 190 -27.83 2.38 -25.00
CA ARG A 190 -27.32 3.58 -24.30
C ARG A 190 -26.81 3.31 -22.89
N LEU A 191 -26.51 2.05 -22.56
CA LEU A 191 -25.99 1.67 -21.23
C LEU A 191 -24.70 2.41 -20.84
N GLU A 192 -23.93 2.84 -21.82
CA GLU A 192 -22.73 3.66 -21.62
C GLU A 192 -23.00 4.95 -20.84
N GLU A 193 -24.17 5.58 -21.02
CA GLU A 193 -24.60 6.75 -20.25
C GLU A 193 -24.73 6.49 -18.74
N LEU A 194 -24.83 5.23 -18.33
CA LEU A 194 -24.90 4.83 -16.93
C LEU A 194 -23.52 4.56 -16.34
N LEU A 195 -22.46 4.51 -17.14
CA LEU A 195 -21.11 4.24 -16.67
C LEU A 195 -20.57 5.42 -15.85
N PRO A 196 -19.73 5.17 -14.82
CA PRO A 196 -19.36 6.23 -13.89
C PRO A 196 -18.65 7.44 -14.50
N TRP A 197 -18.05 7.33 -15.69
CA TRP A 197 -17.38 8.45 -16.38
C TRP A 197 -18.28 9.24 -17.34
N GLN A 198 -19.48 8.72 -17.64
CA GLN A 198 -20.50 9.38 -18.46
C GLN A 198 -21.79 9.66 -17.67
N TRP A 199 -21.79 9.30 -16.39
CA TRP A 199 -22.97 9.38 -15.55
C TRP A 199 -23.34 10.84 -15.28
N VAL A 200 -24.60 11.16 -15.59
CA VAL A 200 -25.26 12.40 -15.21
C VAL A 200 -26.45 12.04 -14.31
N PRO A 201 -26.56 12.64 -13.10
CA PRO A 201 -27.67 12.39 -12.20
C PRO A 201 -29.01 12.68 -12.88
N ALA A 202 -30.03 11.87 -12.61
CA ALA A 202 -31.36 12.08 -13.19
C ALA A 202 -31.94 13.49 -12.90
N LYS A 203 -31.63 14.09 -11.74
CA LYS A 203 -32.08 15.44 -11.39
C LYS A 203 -31.53 16.52 -12.34
N ASP A 204 -30.27 16.39 -12.74
CA ASP A 204 -29.59 17.39 -13.56
C ASP A 204 -29.98 17.27 -15.05
N ARG A 205 -30.54 16.13 -15.46
CA ARG A 205 -31.05 15.91 -16.83
C ARG A 205 -32.37 16.64 -17.11
N TYR A 206 -33.17 16.93 -16.09
CA TYR A 206 -34.43 17.67 -16.24
C TYR A 206 -34.24 19.19 -16.23
N GLU A 207 -33.11 19.69 -15.74
CA GLU A 207 -32.78 21.13 -15.74
C GLU A 207 -31.98 21.57 -16.98
N ALA A 208 -31.38 20.61 -17.69
CA ALA A 208 -30.55 20.86 -18.88
C ALA A 208 -31.26 20.59 -20.23
N ALA A 209 -32.53 20.17 -20.21
CA ALA A 209 -33.38 19.90 -21.38
C ALA A 209 -34.49 20.95 -21.50
#